data_AF-A0A7K8YXC9-F1
#
_entry.id   AF-A0A7K8YXC9-F1
#
_cell.length_a   1.000
_cell.length_b   1.000
_cell.length_c   1.000
_cell.angle_alpha   90.00
_cell.angle_beta   90.00
_cell.angle_gamma   90.00
#
_symmetry.space_group_name_H-M   'P 1'
#
loop_
_entity.id
_entity.type
_entity.pdbx_description
1 polymer ?
#
loop_
_entity_poly.entity_id
_entity_poly.type
_entity_poly.pdbx_seq_one_letter_code
_entity_poly.pdbx_strand_id
1 'polypeptide(L)'
;QRCFVCGHVGATINCCETGCDRWFHLPCARQGGCATQYIPLYRAFCPAHYPEQAVNLTLQPDKTCLLCLRPMEDTQRSHTMLCRACEAARYHRDCIQ
;
A
#
# COMPACT_ATOMS: atom_id res chain seq x y z
N GLN A 1 11.18 7.71 18.12
CA GLN A 1 9.91 7.01 17.81
C GLN A 1 10.15 5.51 17.70
N ARG A 2 9.24 4.68 18.24
CA ARG A 2 9.35 3.21 18.24
C ARG A 2 8.55 2.64 17.06
N CYS A 3 9.13 1.72 16.32
CA CYS A 3 8.49 1.10 15.17
C CYS A 3 7.35 0.16 15.62
N PHE A 4 6.15 0.34 15.07
CA PHE A 4 4.98 -0.51 15.31
C PHE A 4 5.19 -1.96 14.85
N VAL A 5 6.04 -2.17 13.82
CA VAL A 5 6.26 -3.49 13.21
C VAL A 5 7.35 -4.29 13.95
N CYS A 6 8.53 -3.70 14.18
CA CYS A 6 9.67 -4.41 14.78
C CYS A 6 9.94 -4.04 16.26
N GLY A 7 9.30 -3.01 16.79
CA GLY A 7 9.50 -2.55 18.17
C GLY A 7 10.82 -1.80 18.42
N HIS A 8 11.71 -1.66 17.45
CA HIS A 8 12.95 -0.91 17.66
C HIS A 8 12.75 0.62 17.53
N VAL A 9 13.59 1.38 18.21
CA VAL A 9 13.60 2.86 18.10
C VAL A 9 14.19 3.32 16.76
N GLY A 10 14.02 4.60 16.43
CA GLY A 10 14.55 5.20 15.20
C GLY A 10 13.61 5.14 14.00
N ALA A 11 12.32 4.87 14.20
CA ALA A 11 11.33 5.00 13.14
C ALA A 11 11.18 6.47 12.71
N THR A 12 11.15 6.73 11.40
CA THR A 12 11.11 8.09 10.83
C THR A 12 9.83 8.40 10.07
N ILE A 13 8.98 7.39 9.84
CA ILE A 13 7.73 7.55 9.10
C ILE A 13 6.56 7.42 10.07
N ASN A 14 5.61 8.34 9.99
CA ASN A 14 4.36 8.32 10.74
C ASN A 14 3.16 8.11 9.80
N CYS A 15 2.09 7.52 10.34
CA CYS A 15 0.82 7.41 9.65
C CYS A 15 0.19 8.80 9.45
N CYS A 16 -0.19 9.16 8.23
CA CYS A 16 -0.79 10.46 7.89
C CYS A 16 -2.19 10.67 8.46
N GLU A 17 -2.86 9.62 8.96
CA GLU A 17 -4.16 9.75 9.60
C GLU A 17 -4.08 10.58 10.88
N THR A 18 -5.01 11.52 11.04
CA THR A 18 -4.99 12.45 12.17
C THR A 18 -5.23 11.69 13.48
N GLY A 19 -4.37 11.91 14.47
CA GLY A 19 -4.45 11.20 15.76
C GLY A 19 -3.85 9.79 15.75
N CYS A 20 -3.30 9.31 14.63
CA CYS A 20 -2.56 8.05 14.60
C CYS A 20 -1.10 8.27 14.99
N ASP A 21 -0.68 7.63 16.08
CA ASP A 21 0.68 7.70 16.61
C ASP A 21 1.58 6.56 16.13
N ARG A 22 1.15 5.78 15.13
CA ARG A 22 1.94 4.65 14.63
C ARG A 22 3.11 5.16 13.78
N TRP A 23 4.31 4.75 14.19
CA TRP A 23 5.56 5.01 13.47
C TRP A 23 6.16 3.73 12.93
N PHE A 24 6.90 3.82 11.83
CA PHE A 24 7.57 2.68 11.23
C PHE A 24 8.89 3.08 10.55
N HIS A 25 9.85 2.15 10.55
CA HIS A 25 11.00 2.25 9.64
C HIS A 25 10.53 2.05 8.21
N LEU A 26 11.23 2.64 7.24
CA LEU A 26 10.93 2.43 5.82
C LEU A 26 10.86 0.95 5.39
N PRO A 27 11.85 0.09 5.70
CA PRO A 27 11.75 -1.34 5.36
C PRO A 27 10.59 -2.05 6.09
N CYS A 28 10.32 -1.64 7.33
CA CYS A 28 9.22 -2.18 8.12
C CYS A 28 7.85 -1.77 7.56
N ALA A 29 7.73 -0.59 6.96
CA ALA A 29 6.50 -0.12 6.33
C ALA A 29 6.02 -1.12 5.27
N ARG A 30 6.94 -1.53 4.38
CA ARG A 30 6.66 -2.49 3.31
C ARG A 30 6.25 -3.86 3.87
N GLN A 31 7.04 -4.40 4.80
CA GLN A 31 6.77 -5.72 5.42
C GLN A 31 5.49 -5.74 6.26
N GLY A 32 5.20 -4.64 6.95
CA GLY A 32 4.04 -4.49 7.82
C GLY A 32 2.77 -4.07 7.10
N GLY A 33 2.73 -4.12 5.77
CA GLY A 33 1.54 -3.79 4.97
C GLY A 33 1.14 -2.32 4.99
N CYS A 34 2.04 -1.40 5.37
CA CYS A 34 1.78 0.04 5.37
C CYS A 34 1.82 0.62 3.94
N ALA A 35 0.95 1.58 3.63
CA ALA A 35 0.88 2.17 2.29
C ALA A 35 1.76 3.41 2.21
N THR A 36 2.84 3.37 1.44
CA THR A 36 3.68 4.52 1.15
C THR A 36 3.37 5.11 -0.22
N GLN A 37 3.28 6.44 -0.32
CA GLN A 37 3.02 7.17 -1.54
C GLN A 37 4.20 8.12 -1.80
N TYR A 38 5.03 7.79 -2.79
CA TYR A 38 6.18 8.59 -3.22
C TYR A 38 5.76 9.69 -4.20
N ILE A 39 4.95 10.63 -3.71
CA ILE A 39 4.50 11.82 -4.44
C ILE A 39 5.12 13.09 -3.80
N PRO A 40 5.04 14.30 -4.41
CA PRO A 40 5.66 15.52 -3.90
C PRO A 40 5.33 15.87 -2.44
N LEU A 41 4.26 15.29 -1.89
CA LEU A 41 4.03 15.19 -0.45
C LEU A 41 4.05 13.72 -0.06
N TYR A 42 5.18 13.27 0.51
CA TYR A 42 5.29 11.91 1.00
C TYR A 42 4.18 11.62 1.99
N ARG A 43 3.41 10.56 1.73
CA ARG A 43 2.35 10.10 2.64
C ARG A 43 2.54 8.63 2.95
N ALA A 44 2.28 8.27 4.18
CA ALA A 44 2.29 6.89 4.61
C ALA A 44 1.08 6.57 5.48
N PHE A 45 0.51 5.37 5.36
CA PHE A 45 -0.65 4.95 6.12
C PHE A 45 -0.41 3.59 6.75
N CYS A 46 -0.72 3.44 8.04
CA CYS A 46 -0.67 2.13 8.68
C CYS A 46 -1.78 1.20 8.12
N PRO A 47 -1.72 -0.11 8.36
CA PRO A 47 -2.72 -1.05 7.83
C PRO A 47 -4.16 -0.74 8.24
N ALA A 48 -4.36 -0.10 9.41
CA ALA A 48 -5.69 0.26 9.90
C ALA A 48 -6.26 1.52 9.22
N HIS A 49 -5.41 2.38 8.69
CA HIS A 49 -5.82 3.63 8.01
C HIS A 49 -5.49 3.57 6.53
N TYR A 50 -5.53 2.35 5.98
CA TYR A 50 -5.25 2.11 4.58
C TYR A 50 -6.23 2.91 3.72
N PRO A 51 -5.76 3.72 2.75
CA PRO A 51 -6.65 4.43 1.85
C PRO A 51 -7.32 3.42 0.92
N GLU A 52 -8.58 3.07 1.20
CA GLU A 52 -9.35 2.19 0.33
C GLU A 52 -9.51 2.82 -1.05
N GLN A 53 -9.23 2.05 -2.10
CA GLN A 53 -9.65 2.41 -3.44
C GLN A 53 -11.07 1.85 -3.63
N ALA A 54 -12.05 2.71 -3.84
CA ALA A 54 -13.40 2.31 -4.23
C ALA A 54 -13.34 1.69 -5.63
N VAL A 55 -13.23 0.36 -5.70
CA VAL A 55 -13.08 -0.38 -6.95
C VAL A 55 -14.20 -1.41 -7.06
N ASN A 56 -14.99 -1.32 -8.14
CA ASN A 56 -15.83 -2.41 -8.60
C ASN A 56 -14.94 -3.46 -9.29
N LEU A 57 -14.43 -4.43 -8.54
CA LEU A 57 -13.58 -5.52 -9.04
C LEU A 57 -14.32 -6.48 -9.99
N THR A 58 -15.62 -6.30 -10.16
CA THR A 58 -16.57 -7.28 -10.72
C THR A 58 -16.51 -7.44 -12.25
N LEU A 59 -15.67 -6.70 -12.99
CA LEU A 59 -15.87 -6.52 -14.44
C LEU A 59 -14.63 -6.65 -15.34
N GLN A 60 -13.45 -7.07 -14.86
CA GLN A 60 -12.26 -7.12 -15.73
C GLN A 60 -11.65 -8.54 -15.82
N PRO A 61 -11.54 -9.11 -17.05
CA PRO A 61 -11.18 -10.51 -17.28
C PRO A 61 -9.68 -10.83 -17.15
N ASP A 62 -8.79 -9.83 -17.06
CA ASP A 62 -7.34 -10.03 -16.96
C ASP A 62 -6.81 -9.68 -15.55
N LYS A 63 -6.58 -10.73 -14.76
CA LYS A 63 -6.05 -10.62 -13.39
C LYS A 63 -4.53 -10.67 -13.39
N THR A 64 -3.85 -9.84 -14.18
CA THR A 64 -2.37 -9.87 -14.28
C THR A 64 -1.77 -8.53 -13.90
N CYS A 65 -0.70 -8.56 -13.09
CA CYS A 65 0.08 -7.36 -12.80
C CYS A 65 0.88 -6.92 -14.03
N LEU A 66 0.68 -5.68 -14.51
CA LEU A 66 1.38 -5.20 -15.72
C LEU A 66 2.90 -5.00 -15.55
N LEU A 67 3.41 -4.95 -14.30
CA LEU A 67 4.84 -4.75 -14.04
C LEU A 67 5.63 -6.07 -13.98
N CYS A 68 5.05 -7.13 -13.41
CA CYS A 68 5.74 -8.42 -13.25
C CYS A 68 5.12 -9.56 -14.04
N LEU A 69 4.01 -9.32 -14.74
CA LEU A 69 3.31 -10.27 -15.60
C LEU A 69 2.83 -11.55 -14.89
N ARG A 70 2.76 -11.52 -13.55
CA ARG A 70 2.24 -12.61 -12.72
C ARG A 70 0.75 -12.40 -12.43
N PRO A 71 -0.03 -13.50 -12.29
CA PRO A 71 -1.43 -13.42 -11.92
C PRO A 71 -1.58 -12.80 -10.52
N MET A 72 -2.67 -12.06 -10.34
CA MET A 72 -3.06 -11.44 -9.08
C MET A 72 -3.96 -12.42 -8.31
N GLU A 73 -3.66 -12.64 -7.04
CA GLU A 73 -4.53 -13.43 -6.17
C GLU A 73 -5.84 -12.66 -5.90
N ASP A 74 -6.97 -13.32 -6.15
CA ASP A 74 -8.32 -12.73 -6.20
C ASP A 74 -8.82 -12.14 -4.88
N THR A 75 -8.11 -12.35 -3.79
CA THR A 75 -8.73 -12.38 -2.46
C THR A 75 -8.45 -11.16 -1.60
N GLN A 76 -7.51 -10.27 -1.95
CA GLN A 76 -7.21 -9.12 -1.10
C GLN A 76 -7.01 -7.79 -1.83
N ARG A 77 -7.95 -6.87 -1.59
CA ARG A 77 -7.87 -5.44 -1.94
C ARG A 77 -6.58 -4.78 -1.41
N SER A 78 -5.96 -5.31 -0.37
CA SER A 78 -4.73 -4.78 0.24
C SER A 78 -3.45 -5.00 -0.57
N HIS A 79 -3.45 -5.92 -1.55
CA HIS A 79 -2.27 -6.23 -2.37
C HIS A 79 -2.40 -5.80 -3.84
N THR A 80 -3.58 -5.30 -4.23
CA THR A 80 -3.89 -4.85 -5.59
C THR A 80 -4.03 -3.34 -5.66
N MET A 81 -3.24 -2.70 -6.52
CA MET A 81 -3.36 -1.27 -6.82
C MET A 81 -3.91 -1.08 -8.23
N LEU A 82 -4.88 -0.17 -8.39
CA LEU A 82 -5.39 0.24 -9.70
C LEU A 82 -4.82 1.59 -10.14
N CYS A 83 -4.54 1.72 -11.43
CA CYS A 83 -4.27 3.02 -12.04
C CYS A 83 -5.55 3.86 -12.03
N ARG A 84 -5.51 5.04 -11.40
CA ARG A 84 -6.66 5.97 -11.36
C ARG A 84 -6.88 6.72 -12.68
N ALA A 85 -5.91 6.71 -13.60
CA ALA A 85 -6.01 7.43 -14.87
C ALA A 85 -6.70 6.61 -15.96
N CYS A 86 -6.37 5.33 -16.08
CA CYS A 86 -6.95 4.47 -17.10
C CYS A 86 -7.98 3.47 -16.54
N GLU A 87 -8.05 3.29 -15.22
CA GLU A 87 -8.97 2.39 -14.50
C GLU A 87 -8.88 0.90 -14.86
N ALA A 88 -8.09 0.55 -15.88
CA ALA A 88 -7.88 -0.81 -16.37
C ALA A 88 -6.61 -1.45 -15.81
N ALA A 89 -5.52 -0.68 -15.69
CA ALA A 89 -4.23 -1.23 -15.29
C ALA A 89 -4.19 -1.61 -13.80
N ARG A 90 -3.64 -2.80 -13.53
CA ARG A 90 -3.52 -3.38 -12.19
C ARG A 90 -2.08 -3.76 -11.87
N TYR A 91 -1.74 -3.64 -10.59
CA TYR A 91 -0.38 -3.89 -10.12
C TYR A 91 -0.40 -4.58 -8.77
N HIS A 92 0.53 -5.51 -8.56
CA HIS A 92 0.91 -5.87 -7.20
C HIS A 92 1.46 -4.63 -6.52
N ARG A 93 1.06 -4.43 -5.28
CA ARG A 93 1.56 -3.34 -4.46
C ARG A 93 3.09 -3.36 -4.37
N ASP A 94 3.67 -4.53 -4.15
CA ASP A 94 5.13 -4.73 -4.09
C ASP A 94 5.84 -4.46 -5.42
N CYS A 95 5.10 -4.37 -6.53
CA CYS A 95 5.67 -3.97 -7.81
C CYS A 95 5.71 -2.44 -7.98
N ILE A 96 4.89 -1.68 -7.24
CA ILE A 96 4.89 -0.21 -7.26
C ILE A 96 5.72 0.39 -6.11
N GLN A 97 5.80 -0.30 -4.97
CA GLN A 97 6.42 0.20 -3.72
C GLN A 97 7.79 -0.42 -3.43
#